data_AF-A0A239PJX6-F1
#
_entry.id   AF-A0A239PJX6-F1
#
_cell.length_a   1.000
_cell.length_b   1.000
_cell.length_c   1.000
_cell.angle_alpha   90.00
_cell.angle_beta   90.00
_cell.angle_gamma   90.00
#
_symmetry.space_group_name_H-M   'P 1'
#
loop_
_entity.id
_entity.type
_entity.pdbx_description
1 polymer ?
#
loop_
_entity_poly.entity_id
_entity_poly.type
_entity_poly.pdbx_seq_one_letter_code
_entity_poly.pdbx_strand_id
1 'polypeptide(L)'
;MSKLVLSAMLAIAALGLARAAAENAAAQPERALFIFAYSPGPAWVEGKPMREQNLLPHGRYIRSLLDEGRIFAAGGYADADGGVALVWAQDRAEAERLLAADPAIVEGVFTAEIRAWAPRFVSGETLQPIIAPR
;
A
#
# COMPACT_ATOMS: atom_id res chain seq x y z
N MET A 1 26.02 50.84 -11.04
CA MET A 1 25.88 49.40 -10.73
C MET A 1 25.69 48.67 -12.04
N SER A 2 26.67 47.84 -12.42
CA SER A 2 26.83 47.26 -13.77
C SER A 2 25.79 46.18 -14.06
N LYS A 3 25.25 46.17 -15.30
CA LYS A 3 24.30 45.17 -15.81
C LYS A 3 24.78 43.72 -15.65
N LEU A 4 26.10 43.50 -15.51
CA LEU A 4 26.67 42.16 -15.32
C LEU A 4 26.36 41.53 -13.95
N VAL A 5 26.27 42.32 -12.87
CA VAL A 5 25.97 41.78 -11.53
C VAL A 5 24.50 41.33 -11.45
N LEU A 6 23.62 42.02 -12.17
CA LEU A 6 22.19 41.70 -12.22
C LEU A 6 21.89 40.42 -13.04
N SER A 7 22.65 40.16 -14.12
CA SER A 7 22.51 38.92 -14.91
C SER A 7 23.00 37.67 -14.19
N ALA A 8 24.07 37.76 -13.40
CA ALA A 8 24.58 36.63 -12.63
C ALA A 8 23.61 36.19 -11.53
N MET A 9 22.96 37.14 -10.84
CA MET A 9 21.93 36.83 -9.83
C MET A 9 20.66 36.23 -10.44
N LEU A 10 20.26 36.67 -11.65
CA LEU A 10 19.11 36.10 -12.37
C LEU A 10 19.37 34.64 -12.79
N ALA A 11 20.58 34.32 -13.22
CA ALA A 11 20.96 32.97 -13.63
C ALA A 11 21.01 31.99 -12.44
N ILE A 12 21.48 32.43 -11.27
CA ILE A 12 21.51 31.62 -10.04
C ILE A 12 20.08 31.37 -9.52
N ALA A 13 19.20 32.38 -9.58
CA ALA A 13 17.79 32.22 -9.22
C ALA A 13 17.05 31.25 -10.16
N ALA A 14 17.30 31.33 -11.47
CA ALA A 14 16.72 30.42 -12.45
C ALA A 14 17.19 28.96 -12.27
N LEU A 15 18.46 28.75 -11.91
CA LEU A 15 19.01 27.43 -11.64
C LEU A 15 18.44 26.83 -10.34
N GLY A 16 18.19 27.66 -9.32
CA GLY A 16 17.50 27.27 -8.09
C GLY A 16 16.04 26.85 -8.31
N LEU A 17 15.28 27.59 -9.13
CA LEU A 17 13.91 27.22 -9.50
C LEU A 17 13.86 25.93 -10.34
N ALA A 18 14.76 25.76 -11.30
CA ALA A 18 14.83 24.54 -12.11
C ALA A 18 15.17 23.30 -11.27
N ARG A 19 16.04 23.45 -10.28
CA ARG A 19 16.39 22.37 -9.34
C ARG A 19 15.22 22.02 -8.41
N ALA A 20 14.53 23.01 -7.85
CA ALA A 20 13.33 22.78 -7.03
C ALA A 20 12.20 22.13 -7.84
N ALA A 21 12.02 22.51 -9.12
CA ALA A 21 11.06 21.87 -10.01
C ALA A 21 11.44 20.43 -10.36
N ALA A 22 12.73 20.13 -10.55
CA ALA A 22 13.21 18.76 -10.79
C ALA A 22 13.11 17.87 -9.53
N GLU A 23 13.34 18.43 -8.34
CA GLU A 23 13.12 17.74 -7.06
C GLU A 23 11.62 17.49 -6.80
N ASN A 24 10.72 18.36 -7.31
CA ASN A 24 9.27 18.19 -7.24
C ASN A 24 8.70 17.28 -8.36
N ALA A 25 9.37 17.22 -9.52
CA ALA A 25 9.07 16.32 -10.64
C ALA A 25 9.66 14.92 -10.46
N ALA A 26 10.57 14.74 -9.50
CA ALA A 26 10.85 13.44 -8.86
C ALA A 26 9.69 13.01 -7.93
N ALA A 27 8.48 13.51 -8.18
CA ALA A 27 7.23 12.99 -7.66
C ALA A 27 7.28 11.47 -7.76
N GLN A 28 7.07 10.83 -6.62
CA GLN A 28 6.99 9.38 -6.54
C GLN A 28 6.10 8.87 -7.68
N PRO A 29 6.40 7.71 -8.29
CA PRO A 29 5.53 7.13 -9.31
C PRO A 29 4.10 7.21 -8.80
N GLU A 30 3.18 7.66 -9.65
CA GLU A 30 1.77 7.90 -9.29
C GLU A 30 1.13 6.56 -8.92
N ARG A 31 1.35 6.10 -7.68
CA ARG A 31 0.81 4.84 -7.17
C ARG A 31 -0.58 5.15 -6.63
N ALA A 32 -1.57 4.37 -7.06
CA ALA A 32 -2.89 4.38 -6.47
C ALA A 32 -2.93 3.45 -5.26
N LEU A 33 -3.75 3.82 -4.28
CA LEU A 33 -4.00 3.01 -3.10
C LEU A 33 -5.25 2.15 -3.33
N PHE A 34 -5.13 0.86 -3.06
CA PHE A 34 -6.22 -0.10 -3.18
C PHE A 34 -6.49 -0.78 -1.84
N ILE A 35 -7.76 -1.04 -1.56
CA ILE A 35 -8.22 -1.90 -0.48
C ILE A 35 -8.40 -3.30 -1.06
N PHE A 36 -7.76 -4.29 -0.45
CA PHE A 36 -8.10 -5.69 -0.57
C PHE A 36 -8.88 -6.08 0.68
N ALA A 37 -10.19 -6.29 0.53
CA ALA A 37 -11.07 -6.72 1.62
C ALA A 37 -11.29 -8.22 1.50
N TYR A 38 -10.67 -8.99 2.39
CA TYR A 38 -10.71 -10.46 2.41
C TYR A 38 -11.91 -10.97 3.19
N SER A 39 -12.48 -12.08 2.74
CA SER A 39 -13.53 -12.82 3.43
C SER A 39 -13.26 -14.33 3.32
N PRO A 40 -13.76 -15.16 4.25
CA PRO A 40 -13.71 -16.62 4.12
C PRO A 40 -14.11 -17.10 2.72
N GLY A 41 -13.25 -17.92 2.12
CA GLY A 41 -13.47 -18.50 0.81
C GLY A 41 -13.97 -19.94 0.86
N PRO A 42 -14.14 -20.60 -0.30
CA PRO A 42 -14.66 -21.96 -0.38
C PRO A 42 -13.81 -23.02 0.34
N ALA A 43 -12.51 -22.78 0.52
CA ALA A 43 -11.60 -23.68 1.25
C ALA A 43 -11.50 -23.34 2.74
N TRP A 44 -12.27 -22.37 3.23
CA TRP A 44 -12.35 -22.06 4.65
C TRP A 44 -12.91 -23.25 5.43
N VAL A 45 -12.25 -23.61 6.54
CA VAL A 45 -12.71 -24.70 7.40
C VAL A 45 -13.64 -24.14 8.47
N GLU A 46 -14.94 -24.44 8.36
CA GLU A 46 -15.96 -24.00 9.31
C GLU A 46 -15.67 -24.46 10.75
N GLY A 47 -15.99 -23.62 11.74
CA GLY A 47 -15.73 -23.88 13.16
C GLY A 47 -14.27 -23.84 13.59
N LYS A 48 -13.33 -23.67 12.65
CA LYS A 48 -11.90 -23.50 12.93
C LYS A 48 -11.58 -22.00 12.97
N PRO A 49 -10.98 -21.49 14.05
CA PRO A 49 -10.66 -20.06 14.15
C PRO A 49 -9.63 -19.66 13.09
N MET A 50 -9.66 -18.41 12.61
CA MET A 50 -8.77 -17.91 11.55
C MET A 50 -7.29 -18.25 11.77
N ARG A 51 -6.78 -18.12 13.00
CA ARG A 51 -5.37 -18.42 13.36
C ARG A 51 -4.94 -19.87 13.09
N GLU A 52 -5.91 -20.77 12.97
CA GLU A 52 -5.69 -22.19 12.68
C GLU A 52 -5.92 -22.52 11.20
N GLN A 53 -6.41 -21.59 10.37
CA GLN A 53 -6.50 -21.77 8.92
C GLN A 53 -5.09 -21.80 8.28
N ASN A 54 -4.98 -22.29 7.03
CA ASN A 54 -3.70 -22.33 6.32
C ASN A 54 -3.27 -20.95 5.81
N LEU A 55 -3.03 -19.99 6.72
CA LEU A 55 -2.73 -18.59 6.38
C LEU A 55 -1.24 -18.24 6.51
N LEU A 56 -0.38 -19.19 6.88
CA LEU A 56 1.06 -18.94 6.95
C LEU A 56 1.65 -18.51 5.59
N PRO A 57 1.31 -19.15 4.44
CA PRO A 57 1.78 -18.70 3.13
C PRO A 57 1.29 -17.28 2.78
N HIS A 58 0.02 -16.98 3.05
CA HIS A 58 -0.56 -15.64 2.90
C HIS A 58 0.18 -14.60 3.74
N GLY A 59 0.41 -14.86 5.03
CA GLY A 59 1.15 -13.94 5.90
C GLY A 59 2.59 -13.66 5.41
N ARG A 60 3.26 -14.66 4.84
CA ARG A 60 4.59 -14.48 4.21
C ARG A 60 4.51 -13.63 2.95
N TYR A 61 3.47 -13.81 2.13
CA TYR A 61 3.25 -13.01 0.93
C TYR A 61 2.95 -11.53 1.27
N ILE A 62 2.05 -11.28 2.23
CA ILE A 62 1.79 -9.91 2.70
C ILE A 62 3.06 -9.28 3.29
N ARG A 63 3.90 -10.06 3.99
CA ARG A 63 5.20 -9.59 4.46
C ARG A 63 6.14 -9.19 3.32
N SER A 64 6.24 -9.98 2.25
CA SER A 64 7.12 -9.63 1.13
C SER A 64 6.63 -8.36 0.42
N LEU A 65 5.32 -8.20 0.25
CA LEU A 65 4.76 -6.95 -0.28
C LEU A 65 5.04 -5.75 0.63
N LEU A 66 5.03 -5.94 1.95
CA LEU A 66 5.44 -4.91 2.90
C LEU A 66 6.92 -4.55 2.73
N ASP A 67 7.79 -5.54 2.56
CA ASP A 67 9.24 -5.34 2.32
C ASP A 67 9.51 -4.58 1.02
N GLU A 68 8.68 -4.79 0.00
CA GLU A 68 8.71 -4.06 -1.28
C GLU A 68 8.12 -2.64 -1.19
N GLY A 69 7.61 -2.23 -0.02
CA GLY A 69 6.96 -0.93 0.16
C GLY A 69 5.60 -0.83 -0.54
N ARG A 70 4.94 -1.98 -0.79
CA ARG A 70 3.61 -2.06 -1.42
C ARG A 70 2.48 -2.09 -0.40
N ILE A 71 2.72 -2.46 0.85
CA ILE A 71 1.68 -2.43 1.90
C ILE A 71 1.79 -1.14 2.70
N PHE A 72 0.69 -0.40 2.78
CA PHE A 72 0.54 0.71 3.73
C PHE A 72 0.16 0.21 5.12
N ALA A 73 -0.83 -0.69 5.19
CA ALA A 73 -1.24 -1.39 6.41
C ALA A 73 -1.98 -2.68 6.02
N ALA A 74 -1.85 -3.73 6.84
CA ALA A 74 -2.61 -4.95 6.65
C ALA A 74 -2.89 -5.64 8.00
N GLY A 75 -4.00 -6.35 8.10
CA GLY A 75 -4.37 -7.10 9.29
C GLY A 75 -5.74 -7.77 9.18
N GLY A 76 -6.00 -8.71 10.08
CA GLY A 76 -7.32 -9.31 10.23
C GLY A 76 -8.33 -8.33 10.83
N TYR A 77 -9.61 -8.57 10.59
CA TYR A 77 -10.67 -7.88 11.34
C TYR A 77 -10.59 -8.27 12.82
N ALA A 78 -10.93 -7.34 13.72
CA ALA A 78 -10.85 -7.59 15.16
C ALA A 78 -12.06 -8.40 15.68
N ASP A 79 -13.16 -8.36 14.94
CA ASP A 79 -14.49 -8.86 15.32
C ASP A 79 -15.10 -9.82 14.29
N ALA A 80 -14.38 -10.14 13.22
CA ALA A 80 -14.82 -11.02 12.15
C ALA A 80 -13.65 -11.80 11.54
N ASP A 81 -13.95 -12.90 10.84
CA ASP A 81 -12.98 -13.59 10.01
C ASP A 81 -12.70 -12.79 8.72
N GLY A 82 -11.47 -12.90 8.21
CA GLY A 82 -11.00 -12.11 7.07
C GLY A 82 -10.13 -10.94 7.51
N GLY A 83 -10.00 -9.94 6.65
CA GLY A 83 -9.14 -8.79 6.95
C GLY A 83 -9.05 -7.78 5.82
N VAL A 84 -8.18 -6.80 6.01
CA VAL A 84 -7.92 -5.74 5.04
C VAL A 84 -6.43 -5.61 4.79
N ALA A 85 -6.06 -5.41 3.53
CA ALA A 85 -4.77 -4.84 3.16
C ALA A 85 -4.97 -3.55 2.35
N LEU A 86 -4.24 -2.50 2.71
CA LEU A 86 -4.09 -1.27 1.97
C LEU A 86 -2.82 -1.37 1.13
N VAL A 87 -2.97 -1.46 -0.19
CA VAL A 87 -1.92 -1.85 -1.13
C VAL A 87 -1.67 -0.74 -2.15
N TRP A 88 -0.42 -0.32 -2.28
CA TRP A 88 0.07 0.53 -3.35
C TRP A 88 0.30 -0.28 -4.63
N ALA A 89 -0.31 0.18 -5.72
CA ALA A 89 -0.11 -0.35 -7.06
C ALA A 89 -0.13 0.79 -8.08
N GLN A 90 0.47 0.60 -9.26
CA GLN A 90 0.44 1.60 -10.34
C GLN A 90 -0.98 1.81 -10.84
N ASP A 91 -1.76 0.74 -10.96
CA ASP A 91 -3.12 0.76 -11.45
C ASP A 91 -3.95 -0.43 -10.92
N ARG A 92 -5.22 -0.48 -11.33
CA ARG A 92 -6.15 -1.57 -10.96
C ARG A 92 -5.67 -2.93 -11.46
N ALA A 93 -5.04 -2.99 -12.63
CA ALA A 93 -4.60 -4.26 -13.22
C ALA A 93 -3.40 -4.84 -12.45
N GLU A 94 -2.48 -4.01 -11.97
CA GLU A 94 -1.42 -4.45 -11.06
C GLU A 94 -2.00 -4.89 -9.71
N ALA A 95 -2.96 -4.14 -9.16
CA ALA A 95 -3.64 -4.54 -7.93
C ALA A 95 -4.31 -5.92 -8.08
N GLU A 96 -4.97 -6.18 -9.20
CA GLU A 96 -5.55 -7.50 -9.51
C GLU A 96 -4.50 -8.60 -9.62
N ARG A 97 -3.36 -8.34 -10.27
CA ARG A 97 -2.26 -9.31 -10.35
C ARG A 97 -1.68 -9.62 -8.97
N LEU A 98 -1.51 -8.60 -8.13
CA LEU A 98 -1.03 -8.77 -6.75
C LEU A 98 -2.02 -9.59 -5.92
N LEU A 99 -3.33 -9.33 -6.04
CA LEU A 99 -4.32 -10.13 -5.31
C LEU A 99 -4.38 -11.56 -5.82
N ALA A 100 -4.35 -11.77 -7.14
CA ALA A 100 -4.40 -13.10 -7.76
C ALA A 100 -3.16 -13.97 -7.45
N ALA A 101 -2.04 -13.34 -7.09
CA ALA A 101 -0.82 -14.04 -6.66
C ALA A 101 -0.81 -14.40 -5.16
N ASP A 102 -1.77 -13.93 -4.37
CA ASP A 102 -1.85 -14.24 -2.95
C ASP A 102 -2.18 -15.73 -2.74
N PRO A 103 -1.36 -16.50 -2.00
CA PRO A 103 -1.63 -17.91 -1.73
C PRO A 103 -3.01 -18.19 -1.13
N ALA A 104 -3.56 -17.32 -0.27
CA ALA A 104 -4.89 -17.55 0.29
C ALA A 104 -6.00 -17.37 -0.75
N ILE A 105 -5.78 -16.57 -1.80
CA ILE A 105 -6.69 -16.43 -2.94
C ILE A 105 -6.54 -17.62 -3.88
N VAL A 106 -5.30 -18.01 -4.19
CA VAL A 106 -5.00 -19.16 -5.07
C VAL A 106 -5.55 -20.47 -4.49
N GLU A 107 -5.37 -20.69 -3.18
CA GLU A 107 -5.85 -21.88 -2.48
C GLU A 107 -7.35 -21.79 -2.11
N GLY A 108 -7.99 -20.64 -2.32
CA GLY A 108 -9.40 -20.41 -2.01
C GLY A 108 -9.72 -20.35 -0.51
N VAL A 109 -8.72 -20.20 0.36
CA VAL A 109 -8.92 -19.98 1.80
C VAL A 109 -9.63 -18.64 2.03
N PHE A 110 -9.27 -17.64 1.23
CA PHE A 110 -9.98 -16.37 1.14
C PHE A 110 -10.59 -16.17 -0.26
N THR A 111 -11.65 -15.35 -0.27
CA THR A 111 -12.01 -14.52 -1.42
C THR A 111 -11.71 -13.06 -1.06
N ALA A 112 -11.65 -12.17 -2.03
CA ALA A 112 -11.47 -10.76 -1.73
C ALA A 112 -12.08 -9.83 -2.76
N GLU A 113 -12.43 -8.63 -2.30
CA GLU A 113 -12.85 -7.53 -3.13
C GLU A 113 -11.75 -6.47 -3.24
N ILE A 114 -11.55 -5.92 -4.45
CA ILE A 114 -10.66 -4.79 -4.68
C ILE A 114 -11.48 -3.50 -4.78
N ARG A 115 -11.04 -2.45 -4.10
CA ARG A 115 -11.55 -1.07 -4.26
C ARG A 115 -10.40 -0.08 -4.34
N ALA A 116 -10.43 0.85 -5.29
CA ALA A 116 -9.54 2.00 -5.27
C ALA A 116 -9.95 2.91 -4.10
N TRP A 117 -8.99 3.42 -3.34
CA TRP A 117 -9.23 4.28 -2.19
C TRP A 117 -8.40 5.56 -2.29
N ALA A 118 -9.09 6.69 -2.14
CA ALA A 118 -8.48 8.02 -2.16
C ALA A 118 -8.85 8.74 -0.84
N PRO A 119 -8.05 8.57 0.23
CA PRO A 119 -8.35 9.22 1.50
C PRO A 119 -8.30 10.75 1.35
N ARG A 120 -9.36 11.43 1.78
CA ARG A 120 -9.48 12.89 1.75
C ARG A 120 -9.05 13.56 3.05
N PHE A 121 -9.04 12.77 4.12
CA PHE A 121 -8.65 13.19 5.47
C PHE A 121 -7.64 12.17 5.97
N VAL A 122 -6.48 12.64 6.41
CA VAL A 122 -5.37 11.81 6.88
C VAL A 122 -4.81 12.46 8.15
N SER A 123 -4.65 11.68 9.22
CA SER A 123 -3.94 12.16 10.41
C SER A 123 -2.43 12.06 10.21
N GLY A 124 -1.67 12.91 10.89
CA GLY A 124 -0.20 12.80 10.93
C GLY A 124 0.30 11.71 11.89
N GLU A 125 -0.61 10.94 12.49
CA GLU A 125 -0.28 9.90 13.45
C GLU A 125 0.28 8.68 12.74
N THR A 126 1.27 8.04 13.36
CA THR A 126 1.78 6.76 12.88
C THR A 126 0.87 5.64 13.36
N LEU A 127 0.26 4.90 12.44
CA LEU A 127 -0.50 3.70 12.76
C LEU A 127 0.44 2.62 13.30
N GLN A 128 0.34 2.33 14.59
CA GLN A 128 1.11 1.26 15.24
C GLN A 128 0.42 -0.09 15.01
N PRO A 129 1.16 -1.17 14.73
CA PRO A 129 0.58 -2.52 14.66
C PRO A 129 -0.11 -2.87 15.97
N ILE A 130 -1.39 -3.27 15.89
CA ILE A 130 -2.11 -3.80 17.04
C ILE A 130 -1.74 -5.28 17.18
N ILE A 131 -0.78 -5.57 18.06
CA ILE A 131 -0.42 -6.94 18.40
C ILE A 131 -1.35 -7.38 19.53
N ALA A 132 -2.37 -8.18 19.19
CA ALA A 132 -3.20 -8.83 20.21
C ALA A 132 -2.31 -9.73 21.09
N PRO A 133 -2.56 -9.79 22.42
CA PRO A 133 -1.85 -10.72 23.27
C PRO A 133 -2.04 -12.15 22.73
N ARG A 134 -0.94 -12.91 22.67
CA ARG A 134 -0.93 -14.31 22.21
C ARG A 134 -1.79 -15.20 23.10
#